data_AF-A0AAJ5QH45-F1
#
_entry.id   AF-A0AAJ5QH45-F1
#
_cell.length_a   1.000
_cell.length_b   1.000
_cell.length_c   1.000
_cell.angle_alpha   90.00
_cell.angle_beta   90.00
_cell.angle_gamma   90.00
#
_symmetry.space_group_name_H-M   'P 1'
#
loop_
_entity.id
_entity.type
_entity.pdbx_description
1 polymer ?
#
loop_
_entity_poly.entity_id
_entity_poly.type
_entity_poly.pdbx_seq_one_letter_code
_entity_poly.pdbx_strand_id
1 'polypeptide(L)' 'MNNVIPLKRPEHVISDAELDKLANDLAVIATRYAGFMSLPAAIRKTLSDALKRDKRDGEDQIPPAG' A
#
# COMPACT_ATOMS: atom_id res chain seq x y z
N MET A 1 17.91 33.17 6.92
CA MET A 1 17.84 31.69 7.12
C MET A 1 16.59 31.21 6.39
N ASN A 2 16.76 30.47 5.30
CA ASN A 2 15.64 29.95 4.50
C ASN A 2 15.14 28.64 5.14
N ASN A 3 13.92 28.65 5.67
CA ASN A 3 13.26 27.45 6.17
C ASN A 3 12.75 26.63 4.97
N VAL A 4 13.60 25.77 4.42
CA VAL A 4 13.23 24.85 3.34
C VAL A 4 12.46 23.68 3.96
N ILE A 5 11.14 23.70 3.84
CA ILE A 5 10.30 22.52 4.16
C ILE A 5 10.62 21.46 3.10
N PRO A 6 11.10 20.26 3.46
CA PRO A 6 11.32 19.21 2.48
C PRO A 6 9.99 18.80 1.84
N LEU A 7 9.78 19.16 0.58
CA LEU A 7 8.61 18.74 -0.21
C LEU A 7 8.65 17.24 -0.57
N LYS A 8 9.78 16.56 -0.30
CA LYS A 8 9.91 15.12 -0.54
C LYS A 8 9.12 14.36 0.52
N ARG A 9 7.89 14.00 0.14
CA ARG A 9 7.12 12.96 0.81
C ARG A 9 8.02 11.72 0.94
N PRO A 10 8.16 11.10 2.12
CA PRO A 10 8.87 9.83 2.24
C PRO A 10 8.17 8.83 1.31
N GLU A 11 8.90 8.37 0.30
CA GLU A 11 8.48 7.23 -0.52
C GLU A 11 8.52 6.02 0.41
N HIS A 12 7.38 5.35 0.56
CA HIS A 12 7.38 4.06 1.21
C HIS A 12 8.02 3.09 0.23
N VAL A 13 9.24 2.66 0.56
CA VAL A 13 10.00 1.71 -0.23
C VAL A 13 9.77 0.34 0.41
N ILE A 14 9.15 -0.56 -0.36
CA ILE A 14 9.00 -1.96 0.01
C ILE A 14 10.39 -2.60 -0.07
N SER A 15 10.81 -3.31 0.98
CA SER A 15 12.07 -4.06 0.94
C SER A 15 12.00 -5.24 -0.03
N ASP A 16 13.15 -5.74 -0.52
CA ASP A 16 13.17 -6.87 -1.46
C ASP A 16 12.43 -8.10 -0.93
N ALA A 17 12.59 -8.42 0.37
CA ALA A 17 11.90 -9.54 1.01
C ALA A 17 10.38 -9.35 1.08
N GLU A 18 9.91 -8.13 1.31
CA GLU A 18 8.49 -7.80 1.30
C GLU A 18 7.92 -7.81 -0.13
N LEU A 19 8.73 -7.41 -1.12
CA LEU A 19 8.36 -7.46 -2.52
C LEU A 19 8.21 -8.89 -3.01
N ASP A 20 9.13 -9.78 -2.66
CA ASP A 20 9.05 -11.21 -2.99
C ASP A 20 7.79 -11.85 -2.40
N LYS A 21 7.47 -11.52 -1.14
CA LYS A 21 6.23 -11.97 -0.50
C LYS A 21 5.00 -11.43 -1.21
N LEU A 22 4.98 -10.14 -1.55
CA LEU A 22 3.88 -9.51 -2.29
C LEU A 22 3.67 -10.16 -3.66
N ALA A 23 4.76 -10.46 -4.38
CA ALA A 23 4.70 -11.13 -5.68
C ALA A 23 4.06 -12.53 -5.55
N ASN A 24 4.44 -13.28 -4.51
CA ASN A 24 3.83 -14.58 -4.22
C ASN A 24 2.33 -14.45 -3.87
N ASP A 25 1.97 -13.50 -3.01
CA ASP A 25 0.57 -13.26 -2.62
C ASP A 25 -0.31 -12.92 -3.83
N LEU A 26 0.22 -12.10 -4.76
CA LEU A 26 -0.47 -11.77 -6.01
C LEU A 26 -0.63 -12.98 -6.93
N ALA A 27 0.38 -13.85 -7.03
CA ALA A 27 0.29 -15.08 -7.81
C ALA A 27 -0.79 -16.03 -7.25
N VAL A 28 -0.87 -16.16 -5.92
CA VAL A 28 -1.89 -16.96 -5.24
C VAL A 28 -3.29 -16.36 -5.48
N ILE A 29 -3.44 -15.04 -5.38
CA ILE A 29 -4.72 -14.35 -5.65
C ILE A 29 -5.14 -14.55 -7.10
N ALA A 30 -4.23 -14.36 -8.05
CA ALA A 30 -4.49 -14.54 -9.48
C ALA A 30 -4.95 -15.96 -9.80
N THR A 31 -4.33 -16.96 -9.17
CA THR A 31 -4.70 -18.37 -9.34
C THR A 31 -6.04 -18.68 -8.67
N ARG A 32 -6.24 -18.23 -7.43
CA ARG A 32 -7.45 -18.53 -6.63
C ARG A 32 -8.71 -17.88 -7.20
N TYR A 33 -8.59 -16.66 -7.70
CA TYR A 33 -9.72 -15.88 -8.23
C TYR A 33 -9.74 -15.85 -9.75
N ALA A 34 -9.03 -16.77 -10.42
CA ALA A 34 -9.06 -16.91 -11.86
C ALA A 34 -10.51 -17.06 -12.36
N GLY A 35 -10.95 -16.15 -13.24
CA GLY A 35 -12.32 -16.14 -13.77
C GLY A 35 -13.38 -15.46 -12.89
N PHE A 36 -13.03 -14.99 -11.69
CA PHE A 36 -13.94 -14.22 -10.84
C PHE A 36 -13.85 -12.73 -11.17
N MET A 37 -15.00 -12.05 -11.25
CA MET A 37 -15.08 -10.60 -11.48
C MET A 37 -14.42 -9.77 -10.37
N SER A 38 -14.20 -10.36 -9.19
CA SER A 38 -13.54 -9.72 -8.05
C SER A 38 -12.01 -9.68 -8.15
N LEU A 39 -11.40 -10.41 -9.09
CA LEU A 39 -9.94 -10.52 -9.19
C LEU A 39 -9.23 -9.16 -9.31
N PRO A 40 -9.64 -8.23 -10.19
CA PRO A 40 -9.01 -6.91 -10.27
C PRO A 40 -9.13 -6.10 -8.97
N ALA A 41 -10.24 -6.25 -8.24
CA ALA A 41 -10.44 -5.57 -6.96
C ALA A 41 -9.53 -6.16 -5.87
N ALA A 42 -9.37 -7.49 -5.84
CA ALA A 42 -8.47 -8.18 -4.92
C ALA A 42 -7.01 -7.77 -5.14
N ILE A 43 -6.53 -7.75 -6.39
CA ILE A 43 -5.17 -7.29 -6.74
C ILE A 43 -4.95 -5.84 -6.31
N ARG A 44 -5.88 -4.93 -6.64
CA ARG A 44 -5.77 -3.52 -6.25
C ARG A 44 -5.68 -3.34 -4.75
N LYS A 45 -6.49 -4.08 -3.99
CA LYS A 45 -6.48 -4.03 -2.53
C LYS A 45 -5.12 -4.48 -1.98
N THR A 46 -4.61 -5.62 -2.44
CA THR A 46 -3.32 -6.16 -1.95
C THR A 46 -2.16 -5.21 -2.25
N LEU A 47 -2.09 -4.66 -3.47
CA LEU A 47 -1.10 -3.63 -3.82
C LEU A 47 -1.25 -2.38 -2.95
N SER A 48 -2.48 -1.92 -2.73
CA SER A 48 -2.74 -0.74 -1.90
C SER A 48 -2.34 -0.99 -0.45
N ASP A 49 -2.62 -2.17 0.10
CA ASP A 49 -2.27 -2.52 1.47
C ASP A 49 -0.74 -2.62 1.65
N ALA A 50 -0.01 -3.14 0.66
CA ALA A 50 1.46 -3.18 0.68
C ALA A 50 2.12 -1.82 0.47
N LEU A 51 1.44 -0.90 -0.23
CA LEU A 51 1.95 0.47 -0.48
C LEU A 51 1.48 1.48 0.58
N LYS A 52 0.51 1.12 1.42
CA LYS A 52 0.11 1.95 2.56
C LYS A 52 1.30 2.06 3.48
N ARG A 53 1.69 3.31 3.74
CA ARG A 53 2.65 3.63 4.79
C ARG A 53 2.19 2.94 6.06
N ASP A 54 3.09 2.21 6.71
CA ASP A 54 2.92 1.84 8.11
C ASP A 54 2.45 3.12 8.82
N LYS A 55 1.27 3.06 9.42
CA LYS A 55 0.64 4.23 10.03
C LYS A 55 1.60 4.70 11.11
N ARG A 56 2.45 5.67 10.81
CA ARG A 56 3.05 6.50 11.85
C ARG A 56 1.88 7.06 12.64
N ASP A 57 1.87 6.79 13.94
CA ASP A 57 0.99 7.37 14.95
C ASP A 57 0.59 8.83 14.60
N GLY A 58 -0.55 9.00 13.93
CA GLY A 58 -0.92 10.31 13.39
C GLY A 58 -2.10 10.35 12.43
N GLU A 59 -2.47 9.24 11.80
CA GLU A 59 -3.72 9.17 11.01
C GLU A 59 -4.99 9.03 11.87
N ASP A 60 -4.84 9.01 13.20
CA ASP A 60 -5.96 9.14 14.15
C ASP A 60 -6.37 10.61 14.38
N GLN A 61 -5.73 11.56 13.67
CA GLN A 61 -6.04 13.00 13.72
C GLN A 61 -6.65 13.53 12.42
N ILE A 62 -7.26 12.68 11.59
CA ILE A 62 -8.21 13.19 10.60
C ILE A 62 -9.53 13.36 11.37
N PRO A 63 -9.98 14.58 11.73
CA PRO A 63 -11.32 14.73 12.26
C PRO A 63 -12.30 14.14 11.24
N PRO A 64 -13.38 13.45 11.69
CA PRO A 64 -14.42 13.06 10.76
C PRO A 64 -14.86 14.31 9.99
N ALA A 65 -14.89 14.21 8.66
CA ALA A 65 -15.62 15.19 7.87
C ALA A 65 -17.11 14.97 8.17
N GLY A 66 -17.61 15.67 9.19
CA GLY A 66 -18.98 15.58 9.69
C GLY A 66 -19.11 16.25 11.04
#